data_AF-A0A4R4KIZ3-F1
#
_entry.id   AF-A0A4R4KIZ3-F1
#
_cell.length_a   1.000
_cell.length_b   1.000
_cell.length_c   1.000
_cell.angle_alpha   90.00
_cell.angle_beta   90.00
_cell.angle_gamma   90.00
#
_symmetry.space_group_name_H-M   'P 1'
#
loop_
_entity.id
_entity.type
_entity.pdbx_description
1 polymer ?
#
loop_
_entity_poly.entity_id
_entity_poly.type
_entity_poly.pdbx_seq_one_letter_code
_entity_poly.pdbx_strand_id
1 'polypeptide(L)'
;MGNVKSIGRLKRILKIDEGKLDIYLRYYNQEVETADLNGTQLNMLEKYRKAWSWYCMGRTEDMVRAMLMKDYNIEERQARYVFEEAKFIHGKLDQVDRDGRRSASIAFYDLIANMALKEKNLEAAVKARERGDDLARLNEPEDIGLDPNDFMKASKFIFVNNVNVYKKQLDLDE
;
A
#
# COMPACT_ATOMS: atom_id res chain seq x y z
N MET A 1 8.95 -11.91 2.02
CA MET A 1 8.57 -11.41 3.37
C MET A 1 9.83 -11.30 4.22
N GLY A 2 10.58 -10.20 4.07
CA GLY A 2 11.87 -10.01 4.73
C GLY A 2 11.78 -8.99 5.85
N ASN A 3 11.87 -9.46 7.09
CA ASN A 3 12.48 -8.82 8.26
C ASN A 3 12.32 -7.29 8.42
N VAL A 4 11.10 -6.77 8.42
CA VAL A 4 10.80 -5.51 9.11
C VAL A 4 10.69 -5.84 10.60
N LYS A 5 11.81 -6.13 11.27
CA LYS A 5 11.84 -6.04 12.75
C LYS A 5 11.28 -4.65 13.06
N SER A 6 10.12 -4.60 13.72
CA SER A 6 9.28 -3.39 13.75
C SER A 6 10.13 -2.19 14.10
N ILE A 7 10.12 -1.16 13.24
CA ILE A 7 10.89 0.08 13.43
C ILE A 7 10.69 0.62 14.86
N GLY A 8 9.52 0.38 15.46
CA GLY A 8 9.23 0.65 16.87
C GLY A 8 10.11 -0.10 17.88
N ARG A 9 10.36 -1.40 17.71
CA ARG A 9 11.29 -2.16 18.58
C ARG A 9 12.72 -1.66 18.44
N LEU A 10 13.17 -1.39 17.22
CA LEU A 10 14.51 -0.86 16.94
C LEU A 10 14.70 0.54 17.57
N LYS A 11 13.74 1.44 17.43
CA LYS A 11 13.80 2.78 18.06
C LYS A 11 13.83 2.71 19.59
N ARG A 12 13.06 1.80 20.19
CA ARG A 12 13.02 1.59 21.65
C ARG A 12 14.36 1.07 22.18
N ILE A 13 15.01 0.17 21.45
CA ILE A 13 16.37 -0.33 21.77
C ILE A 13 17.41 0.79 21.60
N LEU A 14 17.24 1.64 20.59
CA LEU A 14 18.17 2.71 20.24
C LEU A 14 17.95 4.03 21.00
N LYS A 15 16.96 4.12 21.90
CA LYS A 15 16.59 5.35 22.65
C LYS A 15 16.38 6.58 21.75
N ILE A 16 15.84 6.38 20.55
CA ILE A 16 15.49 7.48 19.64
C ILE A 16 14.13 8.04 20.08
N ASP A 17 13.99 9.37 20.13
CA ASP A 17 12.74 10.06 20.49
C ASP A 17 11.54 9.47 19.71
N GLU A 18 10.48 9.11 20.43
CA GLU A 18 9.26 8.58 19.83
C GLU A 18 8.60 9.68 18.99
N GLY A 19 8.55 9.46 17.68
CA GLY A 19 7.92 10.40 16.75
C GLY A 19 6.40 10.35 16.89
N LYS A 20 5.73 11.47 16.59
CA LYS A 20 4.24 11.59 16.55
C LYS A 20 3.55 10.43 15.81
N LEU A 21 4.20 9.85 14.81
CA LEU A 21 3.67 8.79 13.95
C LEU A 21 3.89 7.37 14.49
N ASP A 22 4.78 7.19 15.47
CA ASP A 22 5.17 5.87 15.97
C ASP A 22 4.00 5.17 16.69
N ILE A 23 3.11 5.91 17.36
CA ILE A 23 1.88 5.38 17.95
C ILE A 23 0.97 4.72 16.89
N TYR A 24 0.80 5.38 15.74
CA TYR A 24 -0.07 4.86 14.68
C TYR A 24 0.56 3.63 14.01
N LEU A 25 1.88 3.63 13.81
CA LEU A 25 2.60 2.45 13.29
C LEU A 25 2.50 1.26 14.26
N ARG A 26 2.60 1.50 15.56
CA ARG A 26 2.43 0.46 16.59
C ARG A 26 1.02 -0.08 16.63
N TYR A 27 0.01 0.78 16.45
CA TYR A 27 -1.38 0.37 16.32
C TYR A 27 -1.59 -0.59 15.12
N TYR A 28 -1.01 -0.28 13.95
CA TYR A 28 -1.08 -1.19 12.79
C TYR A 28 -0.29 -2.49 12.96
N ASN A 29 0.77 -2.48 13.78
CA ASN A 29 1.54 -3.67 14.15
C ASN A 29 0.90 -4.49 15.30
N GLN A 30 -0.33 -4.15 15.73
CA GLN A 30 -1.04 -4.80 16.84
C GLN A 30 -0.28 -4.74 18.18
N GLU A 31 0.62 -3.76 18.35
CA GLU A 31 1.34 -3.54 19.61
C GLU A 31 0.57 -2.61 20.57
N VAL A 32 -0.51 -1.98 20.11
CA VAL A 32 -1.33 -1.00 20.85
C VAL A 32 -2.79 -1.23 20.46
N GLU A 33 -3.69 -1.31 21.44
CA GLU A 33 -5.12 -1.51 21.19
C GLU A 33 -5.86 -0.17 21.04
N THR A 34 -7.08 -0.22 20.51
CA THR A 34 -7.95 0.96 20.38
C THR A 34 -8.26 1.63 21.72
N ALA A 35 -8.22 0.88 22.83
CA ALA A 35 -8.47 1.38 24.17
C ALA A 35 -7.36 2.31 24.69
N ASP A 36 -6.14 2.17 24.16
CA ASP A 36 -4.98 2.94 24.60
C ASP A 36 -4.84 4.29 23.86
N LEU A 37 -5.69 4.53 22.84
CA LEU A 37 -5.66 5.74 22.02
C LEU A 37 -6.57 6.82 22.60
N ASN A 38 -6.03 8.04 22.74
CA ASN A 38 -6.80 9.20 23.13
C ASN A 38 -7.79 9.62 22.02
N GLY A 39 -8.89 10.30 22.35
CA GLY A 39 -9.91 10.74 21.38
C GLY A 39 -9.34 11.63 20.26
N THR A 40 -8.31 12.42 20.55
CA THR A 40 -7.57 13.20 19.55
C THR A 40 -6.77 12.34 18.59
N GLN A 41 -6.18 11.24 19.07
CA GLN A 41 -5.43 10.29 18.26
C GLN A 41 -6.37 9.45 17.39
N LEU A 42 -7.54 9.07 17.92
CA LEU A 42 -8.59 8.40 17.14
C LEU A 42 -9.10 9.29 15.99
N ASN A 43 -9.34 10.57 16.26
CA ASN A 43 -9.73 11.54 15.21
C ASN A 43 -8.65 11.69 14.12
N MET A 44 -7.38 11.70 14.50
CA MET A 44 -6.27 11.74 13.53
C MET A 44 -6.15 10.44 12.73
N LEU A 45 -6.32 9.29 13.39
CA LEU A 45 -6.36 7.97 12.74
C LEU A 45 -7.47 7.90 11.68
N GLU A 46 -8.66 8.43 11.98
CA GLU A 46 -9.77 8.50 11.03
C GLU A 46 -9.41 9.37 9.82
N LYS A 47 -8.81 10.55 10.04
CA LYS A 47 -8.35 11.44 8.97
C LYS A 47 -7.33 10.74 8.06
N TYR A 48 -6.36 10.02 8.63
CA TYR A 48 -5.37 9.27 7.86
C TYR A 48 -6.03 8.17 7.02
N ARG A 49 -6.98 7.42 7.60
CA ARG A 49 -7.72 6.35 6.90
C ARG A 49 -8.56 6.90 5.73
N LYS A 50 -9.28 8.00 5.93
CA LYS A 50 -10.08 8.61 4.85
C LYS A 50 -9.19 9.15 3.74
N ALA A 51 -8.11 9.87 4.09
CA ALA A 51 -7.15 10.38 3.13
C ALA A 51 -6.56 9.26 2.28
N TRP A 52 -6.15 8.16 2.91
CA TRP A 52 -5.62 6.99 2.24
C TRP A 52 -6.66 6.28 1.37
N SER A 53 -7.89 6.11 1.87
CA SER A 53 -8.99 5.51 1.11
C SER A 53 -9.30 6.28 -0.16
N TRP A 54 -9.41 7.62 -0.09
CA TRP A 54 -9.68 8.44 -1.26
C TRP A 54 -8.55 8.38 -2.28
N TYR A 55 -7.31 8.33 -1.79
CA TYR A 55 -6.15 8.16 -2.66
C TYR A 55 -6.13 6.79 -3.34
N CYS A 56 -6.46 5.71 -2.62
CA CYS A 56 -6.63 4.37 -3.19
C CYS A 56 -7.77 4.29 -4.21
N MET A 57 -8.82 5.11 -4.06
CA MET A 57 -9.91 5.24 -5.04
C MET A 57 -9.49 6.01 -6.31
N GLY A 58 -8.22 6.40 -6.45
CA GLY A 58 -7.71 7.12 -7.62
C GLY A 58 -7.99 8.62 -7.62
N ARG A 59 -8.40 9.21 -6.48
CA ARG A 59 -8.50 10.67 -6.36
C ARG A 59 -7.11 11.30 -6.42
N THR A 60 -6.98 12.41 -7.12
CA THR A 60 -5.71 13.16 -7.15
C THR A 60 -5.42 13.77 -5.78
N GLU A 61 -4.16 14.07 -5.52
CA GLU A 61 -3.73 14.67 -4.26
C GLU A 61 -4.48 15.99 -3.94
N ASP A 62 -4.73 16.83 -4.95
CA ASP A 62 -5.49 18.08 -4.77
C ASP A 62 -6.94 17.81 -4.36
N MET A 63 -7.58 16.77 -4.93
CA MET A 63 -8.94 16.39 -4.56
C MET A 63 -9.00 15.85 -3.14
N VAL A 64 -8.04 15.01 -2.74
CA VAL A 64 -7.95 14.48 -1.37
C VAL A 64 -7.77 15.61 -0.37
N ARG A 65 -6.89 16.57 -0.65
CA ARG A 65 -6.69 17.76 0.19
C ARG A 65 -7.97 18.61 0.29
N ALA A 66 -8.64 18.89 -0.82
CA ALA A 66 -9.88 19.65 -0.83
C ALA A 66 -11.01 18.95 -0.03
N MET A 67 -11.11 17.62 -0.13
CA MET A 67 -12.07 16.82 0.64
C MET A 67 -11.75 16.84 2.14
N LEU A 68 -10.46 16.73 2.52
CA LEU A 68 -10.04 16.86 3.92
C LEU A 68 -10.35 18.24 4.51
N MET A 69 -10.11 19.31 3.74
CA MET A 69 -10.44 20.67 4.15
C MET A 69 -11.95 20.83 4.38
N LYS A 70 -12.77 20.28 3.48
CA LYS A 70 -14.23 20.36 3.56
C LYS A 70 -14.79 19.57 4.74
N ASP A 71 -14.37 18.31 4.92
CA ASP A 71 -14.97 17.41 5.90
C ASP A 71 -14.54 17.71 7.33
N TYR A 72 -13.30 18.19 7.51
CA TYR A 72 -12.72 18.41 8.84
C TYR A 72 -12.50 19.89 9.18
N ASN A 73 -12.89 20.81 8.28
CA ASN A 73 -12.74 22.26 8.43
C ASN A 73 -11.30 22.66 8.83
N ILE A 74 -10.31 22.07 8.14
CA ILE A 74 -8.89 22.31 8.37
C ILE A 74 -8.28 23.15 7.24
N GLU A 75 -7.21 23.87 7.55
CA GLU A 75 -6.46 24.64 6.55
C GLU A 75 -5.73 23.74 5.55
N GLU A 76 -5.44 24.26 4.35
CA GLU A 76 -4.75 23.51 3.30
C GLU A 76 -3.39 22.96 3.76
N ARG A 77 -2.63 23.75 4.53
CA ARG A 77 -1.34 23.31 5.08
C ARG A 77 -1.49 22.09 5.98
N GLN A 78 -2.52 22.08 6.81
CA GLN A 78 -2.81 20.95 7.71
C GLN A 78 -3.29 19.73 6.90
N ALA A 79 -4.15 19.93 5.90
CA ALA A 79 -4.59 18.86 5.00
C ALA A 79 -3.41 18.22 4.25
N ARG A 80 -2.43 19.03 3.80
CA ARG A 80 -1.19 18.53 3.20
C ARG A 80 -0.41 17.66 4.18
N TYR A 81 -0.18 18.12 5.42
CA TYR A 81 0.51 17.30 6.41
C TYR A 81 -0.22 15.99 6.71
N VAL A 82 -1.54 16.04 6.87
CA VAL A 82 -2.36 14.83 7.09
C VAL A 82 -2.21 13.84 5.93
N PHE A 83 -2.22 14.32 4.69
CA PHE A 83 -2.06 13.47 3.51
C PHE A 83 -0.65 12.86 3.42
N GLU A 84 0.41 13.64 3.66
CA GLU A 84 1.78 13.12 3.69
C GLU A 84 2.00 12.10 4.82
N GLU A 85 1.48 12.39 6.02
CA GLU A 85 1.53 11.48 7.16
C GLU A 85 0.74 10.19 6.87
N ALA A 86 -0.41 10.27 6.20
CA ALA A 86 -1.20 9.11 5.78
C ALA A 86 -0.42 8.22 4.79
N LYS A 87 0.24 8.82 3.79
CA LYS A 87 1.14 8.11 2.86
C LYS A 87 2.31 7.45 3.59
N PHE A 88 2.84 8.08 4.63
CA PHE A 88 3.93 7.49 5.41
C PHE A 88 3.45 6.28 6.24
N ILE A 89 2.28 6.39 6.90
CA ILE A 89 1.74 5.33 7.76
C ILE A 89 1.30 4.11 6.95
N HIS A 90 0.59 4.33 5.84
CA HIS A 90 0.01 3.27 5.02
C HIS A 90 0.94 2.75 3.92
N GLY A 91 2.08 3.40 3.74
CA GLY A 91 3.08 3.07 2.72
C GLY A 91 2.98 3.94 1.47
N LYS A 92 4.08 4.00 0.71
CA LYS A 92 4.07 4.63 -0.62
C LYS A 92 3.23 3.77 -1.55
N LEU A 93 2.43 4.41 -2.42
CA LEU A 93 1.64 3.72 -3.43
C LEU A 93 2.50 2.85 -4.38
N ASP A 94 3.81 3.12 -4.46
CA ASP A 94 4.78 2.28 -5.20
C ASP A 94 5.04 0.91 -4.54
N GLN A 95 4.68 0.74 -3.26
CA GLN A 95 4.69 -0.53 -2.54
C GLN A 95 3.29 -1.10 -2.31
N VAL A 96 2.22 -0.36 -2.67
CA VAL A 96 0.90 -0.99 -2.80
C VAL A 96 1.07 -2.05 -3.86
N ASP A 97 0.89 -3.29 -3.41
CA ASP A 97 1.02 -4.49 -4.22
C ASP A 97 0.44 -4.20 -5.61
N ARG A 98 1.20 -4.51 -6.67
CA ARG A 98 0.78 -4.24 -8.05
C ARG A 98 -0.67 -4.71 -8.27
N ASP A 99 -1.03 -5.78 -7.57
CA ASP A 99 -2.36 -6.37 -7.54
C ASP A 99 -3.41 -5.54 -6.79
N GLY A 100 -3.07 -4.85 -5.71
CA GLY A 100 -3.95 -3.91 -5.03
C GLY A 100 -4.27 -2.68 -5.89
N ARG A 101 -3.26 -2.10 -6.55
CA ARG A 101 -3.48 -0.98 -7.49
C ARG A 101 -4.25 -1.42 -8.73
N ARG A 102 -3.97 -2.62 -9.24
CA ARG A 102 -4.73 -3.25 -10.33
C ARG A 102 -6.19 -3.42 -9.93
N SER A 103 -6.47 -3.99 -8.76
CA SER A 103 -7.84 -4.18 -8.24
C SER A 103 -8.58 -2.84 -8.10
N ALA A 104 -7.95 -1.82 -7.52
CA ALA A 104 -8.56 -0.50 -7.41
C ALA A 104 -8.85 0.14 -8.78
N SER A 105 -7.95 -0.04 -9.74
CA SER A 105 -8.13 0.45 -11.11
C SER A 105 -9.29 -0.26 -11.83
N ILE A 106 -9.46 -1.57 -11.63
CA ILE A 106 -10.59 -2.33 -12.16
C ILE A 106 -11.91 -1.78 -11.62
N ALA A 107 -12.02 -1.62 -10.29
CA ALA A 107 -13.22 -1.09 -9.65
C ALA A 107 -13.54 0.35 -10.11
N PHE A 108 -12.52 1.15 -10.38
CA PHE A 108 -12.67 2.50 -10.93
C PHE A 108 -13.22 2.49 -12.36
N TYR A 109 -12.69 1.65 -13.24
CA TYR A 109 -13.21 1.51 -14.60
C TYR A 109 -14.64 0.98 -14.63
N ASP A 110 -14.99 0.08 -13.72
CA ASP A 110 -16.37 -0.40 -13.55
C ASP A 110 -17.32 0.71 -13.12
N LEU A 111 -16.89 1.59 -12.22
CA LEU A 111 -17.67 2.77 -11.83
C LEU A 111 -17.91 3.70 -13.02
N ILE A 112 -16.86 3.99 -13.81
CA ILE A 112 -16.97 4.85 -14.99
C ILE A 112 -17.90 4.22 -16.03
N ALA A 113 -17.80 2.91 -16.27
CA ALA A 113 -18.67 2.21 -17.20
C ALA A 113 -20.15 2.35 -16.79
N ASN A 114 -20.44 2.18 -15.49
CA ASN A 114 -21.79 2.37 -14.95
C ASN A 114 -22.30 3.82 -15.05
N MET A 115 -21.42 4.81 -14.85
CA MET A 115 -21.78 6.22 -15.03
C MET A 115 -22.07 6.55 -16.50
N ALA A 116 -21.24 6.05 -17.43
CA ALA A 116 -21.44 6.24 -18.86
C ALA A 116 -22.72 5.57 -19.37
N LEU A 117 -23.06 4.38 -18.86
CA LEU A 117 -24.35 3.72 -19.12
C LEU A 117 -25.53 4.58 -18.67
N LYS A 118 -25.44 5.18 -17.47
CA LYS A 118 -26.47 6.08 -16.95
C LYS A 118 -26.67 7.32 -17.82
N GLU A 119 -25.60 7.82 -18.42
CA GLU A 119 -25.63 8.94 -19.37
C GLU A 119 -26.00 8.52 -20.80
N LYS A 120 -26.33 7.24 -21.02
CA LYS A 120 -26.60 6.63 -22.34
C LYS A 120 -25.44 6.75 -23.33
N ASN A 121 -24.23 6.99 -22.83
CA ASN A 121 -23.01 6.99 -23.63
C ASN A 121 -22.43 5.58 -23.68
N LEU A 122 -22.98 4.77 -24.59
CA LEU A 122 -22.63 3.35 -24.73
C LEU A 122 -21.17 3.15 -25.15
N GLU A 123 -20.64 4.02 -26.01
CA GLU A 123 -19.26 3.93 -26.50
C GLU A 123 -18.24 4.13 -25.37
N ALA A 124 -18.46 5.15 -24.53
CA ALA A 124 -17.63 5.39 -23.36
C ALA A 124 -17.74 4.26 -22.32
N ALA A 125 -18.93 3.64 -22.18
CA ALA A 125 -19.15 2.52 -21.28
C ALA A 125 -18.36 1.28 -21.71
N VAL A 126 -18.44 0.90 -22.99
CA VAL A 126 -17.70 -0.25 -23.55
C VAL A 126 -16.20 -0.04 -23.39
N LYS A 127 -15.69 1.14 -23.75
CA LYS A 127 -14.26 1.45 -23.66
C LYS A 127 -13.74 1.47 -22.22
N ALA A 128 -14.55 1.91 -21.26
CA ALA A 128 -14.19 1.85 -19.85
C ALA A 128 -14.15 0.39 -19.36
N ARG A 129 -15.11 -0.43 -19.79
CA ARG A 129 -15.19 -1.84 -19.43
C ARG A 129 -14.01 -2.65 -19.99
N GLU A 130 -13.68 -2.48 -21.27
CA GLU A 130 -12.53 -3.13 -21.91
C GLU A 130 -11.23 -2.86 -21.16
N ARG A 131 -11.01 -1.61 -20.71
CA ARG A 131 -9.82 -1.26 -19.92
C ARG A 131 -9.78 -1.92 -18.54
N GLY A 132 -10.96 -2.14 -17.93
CA GLY A 132 -11.08 -2.92 -16.70
C GLY A 132 -10.75 -4.40 -16.93
N ASP A 133 -11.29 -4.98 -17.99
CA ASP A 133 -11.12 -6.39 -18.35
C ASP A 133 -9.66 -6.71 -18.75
N ASP A 134 -8.99 -5.79 -19.46
CA ASP A 134 -7.56 -5.90 -19.78
C ASP A 134 -6.68 -5.85 -18.53
N LEU A 135 -7.01 -4.97 -17.58
CA LEU A 135 -6.30 -4.89 -16.30
C LEU A 135 -6.52 -6.14 -15.44
N ALA A 136 -7.71 -6.73 -15.52
CA ALA A 136 -8.06 -8.00 -14.90
C ALA A 136 -7.43 -9.21 -15.60
N ARG A 137 -6.80 -9.02 -16.77
CA ARG A 137 -6.18 -10.06 -17.60
C ARG A 137 -7.18 -11.14 -18.05
N LEU A 138 -8.45 -10.78 -18.20
CA LEU A 138 -9.48 -11.72 -18.66
C LEU A 138 -9.26 -12.20 -20.09
N ASN A 139 -8.47 -11.44 -20.85
CA ASN A 139 -8.10 -11.73 -22.24
C ASN A 139 -6.76 -12.48 -22.36
N GLU A 140 -6.03 -12.67 -21.25
CA GLU A 140 -4.79 -13.46 -21.25
C GLU A 140 -5.15 -14.94 -21.01
N PRO A 141 -4.54 -15.90 -21.74
CA PRO A 141 -4.68 -17.30 -21.41
C PRO A 141 -4.12 -17.52 -19.99
N GLU A 142 -4.84 -18.29 -19.16
CA GLU A 142 -4.32 -18.66 -17.84
C GLU A 142 -3.01 -19.45 -18.04
N ASP A 143 -1.87 -18.87 -17.63
CA ASP A 143 -0.57 -19.56 -17.59
C ASP A 143 -0.61 -20.67 -16.53
N ILE A 144 -1.27 -21.77 -16.87
CA ILE A 144 -1.21 -23.03 -16.12
C ILE A 144 0.03 -23.77 -16.64
N GLY A 145 1.18 -23.50 -16.03
CA GLY A 145 2.41 -24.21 -16.35
C GLY A 145 3.64 -23.71 -15.58
N LEU A 146 4.56 -24.62 -15.26
CA LEU A 146 5.91 -24.29 -14.81
C LEU A 146 6.69 -23.76 -16.03
N ASP A 147 7.29 -22.57 -15.93
CA ASP A 147 8.13 -22.01 -16.99
C ASP A 147 9.33 -22.93 -17.26
N PRO A 148 9.46 -23.54 -18.45
CA PRO A 148 10.59 -24.42 -18.78
C PRO A 148 11.95 -23.72 -18.63
N ASN A 149 12.00 -22.39 -18.72
CA ASN A 149 13.22 -21.61 -18.56
C ASN A 149 13.74 -21.58 -17.12
N ASP A 150 12.88 -21.84 -16.13
CA ASP A 150 13.32 -21.94 -14.73
C ASP A 150 14.17 -23.19 -14.48
N PHE A 151 14.00 -24.24 -15.28
CA PHE A 151 14.84 -25.46 -15.23
C PHE A 151 16.16 -25.31 -15.99
N MET A 152 16.30 -24.31 -16.87
CA MET A 152 17.54 -24.04 -17.60
C MET A 152 18.52 -23.13 -16.84
N LYS A 153 18.10 -22.54 -15.71
CA LYS A 153 18.99 -21.72 -14.88
C LYS A 153 20.03 -22.62 -14.21
N ALA A 154 21.30 -22.45 -14.58
CA ALA A 154 22.41 -23.17 -13.97
C ALA A 154 22.43 -22.94 -12.45
N SER A 155 22.19 -24.02 -11.70
CA SER A 155 22.24 -23.98 -10.24
C SER A 155 23.67 -23.63 -9.81
N LYS A 156 23.86 -22.48 -9.15
CA LYS A 156 25.16 -22.13 -8.56
C LYS A 156 25.37 -22.97 -7.30
N PHE A 157 26.06 -24.09 -7.44
CA PHE A 157 26.54 -24.87 -6.30
C PHE A 157 27.79 -24.19 -5.74
N ILE A 158 27.66 -23.60 -4.56
CA ILE A 158 28.80 -23.05 -3.82
C ILE A 158 29.27 -24.13 -2.86
N PHE A 159 30.40 -24.77 -3.18
CA PHE A 159 31.05 -25.71 -2.27
C PHE A 159 31.94 -24.94 -1.31
N VAL A 160 31.56 -24.90 -0.04
CA VAL A 160 32.33 -24.22 1.02
C VAL A 160 32.92 -25.27 1.95
N ASN A 161 34.25 -25.32 2.05
CA ASN A 161 34.97 -26.25 2.94
C ASN A 161 34.97 -25.82 4.42
N ASN A 162 34.43 -24.64 4.74
CA ASN A 162 34.42 -24.10 6.10
C ASN A 162 33.06 -23.44 6.41
N VAL A 163 32.33 -24.07 7.33
CA VAL A 163 30.94 -23.73 7.70
C VAL A 163 30.80 -22.29 8.20
N ASN A 164 31.84 -21.72 8.82
CA ASN A 164 31.81 -20.36 9.36
C ASN A 164 31.83 -19.26 8.28
N VAL A 165 32.39 -19.55 7.10
CA VAL A 165 32.38 -18.59 5.97
C VAL A 165 31.02 -18.59 5.27
N TYR A 166 30.34 -19.75 5.26
CA TYR A 166 29.01 -19.89 4.70
C TYR A 166 27.94 -19.12 5.49
N LYS A 167 28.01 -19.15 6.83
CA LYS A 167 27.10 -18.39 7.70
C LYS A 167 27.18 -16.87 7.50
N LYS A 168 28.39 -16.34 7.37
CA LYS A 168 28.64 -14.92 7.07
C LYS A 168 28.15 -14.46 5.70
N GLN A 169 28.09 -15.34 4.71
CA GLN A 169 27.58 -14.99 3.36
C GLN A 169 26.06 -15.04 3.26
N LEU A 170 25.39 -15.69 4.20
CA LEU A 170 23.94 -15.84 4.24
C LEU A 170 23.25 -14.92 5.25
N ASP A 171 23.98 -14.05 5.94
CA ASP A 171 23.47 -13.27 7.09
C ASP A 171 22.67 -14.16 8.06
N LEU A 172 23.17 -15.39 8.27
CA LEU A 172 22.67 -16.34 9.26
C LEU A 172 23.65 -16.39 10.43
N ASP A 173 23.95 -15.22 10.99
CA ASP A 173 24.57 -15.10 12.31
C ASP A 173 23.59 -14.31 13.19
N GLU A 174 23.28 -14.94 14.34
CA GLU A 174 22.29 -14.65 15.40
C GLU A 174 21.86 -13.18 15.63
#